data_AF-A0A962B6K1-F1
#
_entry.id   AF-A0A962B6K1-F1
#
_cell.length_a   1.000
_cell.length_b   1.000
_cell.length_c   1.000
_cell.angle_alpha   90.00
_cell.angle_beta   90.00
_cell.angle_gamma   90.00
#
_symmetry.space_group_name_H-M   'P 1'
#
loop_
_entity.id
_entity.type
_entity.pdbx_description
1 polymer ?
#
loop_
_entity_poly.entity_id
_entity_poly.type
_entity_poly.pdbx_seq_one_letter_code
_entity_poly.pdbx_strand_id
1 'polypeptide(L)'
;MLPERISNDLCSLKPAERRGALAVRMVIGPDGRKISHSFHRVLMRSAAKLHYAQAQAAIDGAPDDVTGPLLDPILRPLYDAYAAVKRARDRREPLDLDLRERKILLKADGTVDRVIVPERLDAHRLIEEFMIMANVAAAETLEQAKIPLIYRVHDAPGMEKVQALRELLATMDINFAKQGALRPAAFNRVLAQVAGSTEDILVNEVVLRTQAQAEYASENYGHFGLNLRRYAHFTSPIRRYADLLVHRALIRACRLGDGGLADEETGAHLAETAQAISDAERRAMAAERETADRLIARFLAERVGATFEGRVSGVTRSGLFVRLRDTGADGFVPVATLGQEYFRHDEEHHALVGERSGAGYQLGDTVSVRLVEAIPTAGALRFEVLSDGKPLRRLAKGRLRTPRRPRRPGRR
;
A
#
# COMPACT_ATOMS: atom_id res chain seq x y z
N MET A 1 10.66 0.92 18.66
CA MET A 1 11.15 2.32 18.58
C MET A 1 11.42 2.87 19.97
N LEU A 2 10.43 2.83 20.87
CA LEU A 2 10.59 3.22 22.28
C LEU A 2 10.66 1.97 23.18
N PRO A 3 11.25 2.06 24.39
CA PRO A 3 11.16 1.01 25.40
C PRO A 3 9.71 0.63 25.71
N GLU A 4 9.45 -0.65 25.98
CA GLU A 4 8.10 -1.18 26.20
C GLU A 4 7.35 -0.46 27.34
N ARG A 5 8.07 -0.11 28.42
CA ARG A 5 7.50 0.67 29.53
C ARG A 5 6.95 2.03 29.07
N ILE A 6 7.57 2.65 28.07
CA ILE A 6 7.08 3.92 27.52
C ILE A 6 5.94 3.65 26.54
N SER A 7 6.12 2.73 25.58
CA SER A 7 5.15 2.51 24.50
C SER A 7 3.84 1.87 24.97
N ASN A 8 3.92 0.85 25.82
CA ASN A 8 2.78 0.01 26.19
C ASN A 8 2.07 0.47 27.46
N ASP A 9 2.73 1.33 28.24
CA ASP A 9 2.19 1.81 29.52
C ASP A 9 2.04 3.34 29.57
N LEU A 10 3.15 4.08 29.66
CA LEU A 10 3.12 5.52 29.91
C LEU A 10 2.46 6.34 28.78
N CYS A 11 2.77 6.02 27.53
CA CYS A 11 2.22 6.69 26.35
C CYS A 11 0.95 6.02 25.80
N SER A 12 0.64 4.80 26.23
CA SER A 12 -0.55 4.09 25.77
C SER A 12 -1.81 4.70 26.38
N LEU A 13 -2.81 4.99 25.53
CA LEU A 13 -4.10 5.57 25.93
C LEU A 13 -5.03 4.50 26.52
N LYS A 14 -4.61 3.90 27.64
CA LYS A 14 -5.36 2.84 28.33
C LYS A 14 -6.73 3.35 28.82
N PRO A 15 -7.77 2.49 28.78
CA PRO A 15 -9.09 2.84 29.28
C PRO A 15 -9.04 3.14 30.78
N ALA A 16 -9.91 4.06 31.22
CA ALA A 16 -10.10 4.45 32.61
C ALA A 16 -8.87 5.06 33.32
N GLU A 17 -7.76 5.33 32.62
CA GLU A 17 -6.57 5.96 33.19
C GLU A 17 -6.32 7.36 32.62
N ARG A 18 -5.76 8.27 33.44
CA ARG A 18 -5.38 9.61 32.98
C ARG A 18 -4.09 9.55 32.17
N ARG A 19 -4.08 10.16 30.99
CA ARG A 19 -2.95 10.19 30.05
C ARG A 19 -2.78 11.56 29.43
N GLY A 20 -1.54 12.04 29.40
CA GLY A 20 -1.19 13.23 28.65
C GLY A 20 -1.24 12.94 27.14
N ALA A 21 -1.82 13.86 26.37
CA ALA A 21 -1.90 13.74 24.92
C ALA A 21 -1.77 15.10 24.25
N LEU A 22 -1.31 15.08 22.99
CA LEU A 22 -1.42 16.21 22.09
C LEU A 22 -2.65 15.98 21.22
N ALA A 23 -3.70 16.76 21.47
CA ALA A 23 -5.00 16.63 20.81
C ALA A 23 -5.16 17.67 19.70
N VAL A 24 -5.90 17.29 18.66
CA VAL A 24 -6.38 18.22 17.63
C VAL A 24 -7.90 18.32 17.73
N ARG A 25 -8.41 19.54 17.83
CA ARG A 25 -9.85 19.82 17.69
C ARG A 25 -10.08 20.34 16.28
N MET A 26 -10.96 19.68 15.53
CA MET A 26 -11.35 20.07 14.18
C MET A 26 -12.83 20.39 14.11
N VAL A 27 -13.20 21.37 13.29
CA VAL A 27 -14.60 21.65 12.92
C VAL A 27 -14.80 21.25 11.47
N ILE A 28 -15.78 20.38 11.22
CA ILE A 28 -16.04 19.80 9.90
C ILE A 28 -17.40 20.30 9.42
N GLY A 29 -17.44 20.81 8.19
CA GLY A 29 -18.69 21.24 7.57
C GLY A 29 -19.56 20.05 7.13
N PRO A 30 -20.84 20.28 6.80
CA PRO A 30 -21.74 19.23 6.33
C PRO A 30 -21.29 18.59 5.00
N ASP A 31 -20.46 19.29 4.22
CA ASP A 31 -19.85 18.77 3.01
C ASP A 31 -18.63 17.86 3.30
N GLY A 32 -18.16 17.78 4.55
CA GLY A 32 -16.99 17.01 4.97
C GLY A 32 -15.68 17.77 4.91
N ARG A 33 -15.67 19.05 4.51
CA ARG A 33 -14.45 19.85 4.51
C ARG A 33 -14.12 20.36 5.91
N LYS A 34 -12.84 20.36 6.26
CA LYS A 34 -12.34 20.99 7.49
C LYS A 34 -12.49 22.50 7.40
N ILE A 35 -13.26 23.09 8.31
CA ILE A 35 -13.48 24.53 8.46
C ILE A 35 -12.34 25.16 9.25
N SER A 36 -12.01 24.59 10.41
CA SER A 36 -10.97 25.10 11.30
C SER A 36 -10.37 23.98 12.15
N HIS A 37 -9.21 24.24 12.74
CA HIS A 37 -8.57 23.33 13.68
C HIS A 37 -7.73 24.09 14.72
N SER A 38 -7.41 23.41 15.82
CA SER A 38 -6.51 23.90 16.87
C SER A 38 -5.86 22.73 17.59
N PHE A 39 -4.61 22.90 18.02
CA PHE A 39 -3.84 21.88 18.76
C PHE A 39 -3.74 22.23 20.24
N HIS A 40 -3.83 21.21 21.09
CA HIS A 40 -3.94 21.36 22.54
C HIS A 40 -3.14 20.28 23.26
N ARG A 41 -2.44 20.65 24.33
CA ARG A 41 -2.02 19.66 25.33
C ARG A 41 -3.18 19.37 26.25
N VAL A 42 -3.53 18.11 26.38
CA VAL A 42 -4.67 17.67 27.17
C VAL A 42 -4.28 16.56 28.12
N LEU A 43 -5.04 16.46 29.22
CA LEU A 43 -5.10 15.26 30.03
C LEU A 43 -6.43 14.57 29.70
N MET A 44 -6.36 13.39 29.10
CA MET A 44 -7.53 12.61 28.73
C MET A 44 -7.66 11.34 29.55
N ARG A 45 -8.87 10.79 29.61
CA ARG A 45 -9.17 9.47 30.19
C ARG A 45 -10.04 8.73 29.19
N SER A 46 -9.50 7.69 28.54
CA SER A 46 -10.28 6.94 27.56
C SER A 46 -11.43 6.21 28.25
N ALA A 47 -12.64 6.31 27.70
CA ALA A 47 -13.82 5.68 28.28
C ALA A 47 -13.84 4.16 28.05
N ALA A 48 -13.33 3.69 26.91
CA ALA A 48 -13.30 2.28 26.56
C ALA A 48 -12.16 1.95 25.59
N LYS A 49 -11.80 0.67 25.54
CA LYS A 49 -10.94 0.11 24.51
C LYS A 49 -11.82 -0.74 23.59
N LEU A 50 -11.97 -0.31 22.35
CA LEU A 50 -12.82 -0.98 21.36
C LEU A 50 -11.98 -1.63 20.27
N HIS A 51 -12.45 -2.78 19.80
CA HIS A 51 -11.96 -3.40 18.56
C HIS A 51 -12.79 -2.92 17.37
N TYR A 52 -12.21 -2.89 16.17
CA TYR A 52 -12.92 -2.43 14.96
C TYR A 52 -14.21 -3.23 14.68
N ALA A 53 -14.15 -4.56 14.79
CA ALA A 53 -15.32 -5.41 14.60
C ALA A 53 -16.42 -5.15 15.66
N GLN A 54 -16.01 -4.84 16.89
CA GLN A 54 -16.92 -4.52 17.99
C GLN A 54 -17.65 -3.18 17.75
N ALA A 55 -16.91 -2.15 17.33
CA ALA A 55 -17.49 -0.85 16.98
C ALA A 55 -18.40 -0.94 15.75
N GLN A 56 -18.01 -1.76 14.76
CA GLN A 56 -18.83 -2.02 13.57
C GLN A 56 -20.14 -2.73 13.93
N ALA A 57 -20.08 -3.82 14.71
CA ALA A 57 -21.28 -4.53 15.14
C ALA A 57 -22.25 -3.62 15.91
N ALA A 58 -21.72 -2.73 16.75
CA ALA A 58 -22.54 -1.77 17.50
C ALA A 58 -23.30 -0.78 16.59
N ILE A 59 -22.63 -0.21 15.58
CA ILE A 59 -23.31 0.71 14.64
C ILE A 59 -24.30 -0.03 13.72
N ASP A 60 -24.04 -1.31 13.43
CA ASP A 60 -24.90 -2.18 12.63
C ASP A 60 -26.12 -2.72 13.42
N GLY A 61 -26.29 -2.30 14.69
CA GLY A 61 -27.47 -2.59 15.50
C GLY A 61 -27.30 -3.73 16.51
N ALA A 62 -26.09 -4.25 16.69
CA ALA A 62 -25.75 -5.29 17.67
C ALA A 62 -24.72 -4.78 18.71
N PRO A 63 -25.08 -3.79 19.56
CA PRO A 63 -24.18 -3.33 20.61
C PRO A 63 -24.05 -4.38 21.73
N ASP A 64 -22.87 -4.45 22.33
CA ASP A 64 -22.58 -5.19 23.56
C ASP A 64 -22.59 -4.29 24.80
N ASP A 65 -22.33 -4.85 25.98
CA ASP A 65 -22.36 -4.12 27.25
C ASP A 65 -21.38 -2.92 27.30
N VAL A 66 -20.29 -2.97 26.52
CA VAL A 66 -19.29 -1.90 26.46
C VAL A 66 -19.70 -0.81 25.47
N THR A 67 -20.22 -1.20 24.31
CA THR A 67 -20.56 -0.28 23.21
C THR A 67 -21.96 0.30 23.32
N GLY A 68 -22.90 -0.37 23.99
CA GLY A 68 -24.26 0.12 24.21
C GLY A 68 -24.31 1.52 24.83
N PRO A 69 -23.62 1.77 25.96
CA PRO A 69 -23.56 3.11 26.56
C PRO A 69 -22.85 4.16 25.70
N LEU A 70 -22.03 3.73 24.72
CA LEU A 70 -21.25 4.61 23.84
C LEU A 70 -21.93 4.87 22.49
N LEU A 71 -22.96 4.08 22.14
CA LEU A 71 -23.55 4.07 20.81
C LEU A 71 -24.10 5.44 20.43
N ASP A 72 -25.03 5.97 21.21
CA ASP A 72 -25.66 7.26 20.96
C ASP A 72 -24.73 8.46 21.23
N PRO A 73 -24.00 8.55 22.35
CA PRO A 73 -23.22 9.76 22.65
C PRO A 73 -21.91 9.87 21.86
N ILE A 74 -21.35 8.75 21.36
CA ILE A 74 -20.00 8.73 20.77
C ILE A 74 -20.00 8.09 19.38
N LEU A 75 -20.46 6.85 19.24
CA LEU A 75 -20.30 6.11 17.97
C LEU A 75 -21.14 6.74 16.85
N ARG A 76 -22.45 6.97 17.06
CA ARG A 76 -23.33 7.59 16.05
C ARG A 76 -22.79 8.94 15.57
N PRO A 77 -22.45 9.91 16.45
CA PRO A 77 -21.84 11.17 16.03
C PRO A 77 -20.53 11.01 15.23
N LEU A 78 -19.68 10.05 15.60
CA LEU A 78 -18.44 9.78 14.85
C LEU A 78 -18.74 9.24 13.45
N TYR A 79 -19.73 8.34 13.31
CA TYR A 79 -20.16 7.80 12.01
C TYR A 79 -20.86 8.86 11.15
N ASP A 80 -21.65 9.77 11.74
CA ASP A 80 -22.25 10.90 11.03
C ASP A 80 -21.16 11.85 10.47
N ALA A 81 -20.16 12.17 11.28
CA ALA A 81 -19.01 12.95 10.85
C ALA A 81 -18.21 12.21 9.77
N TYR A 82 -18.01 10.90 9.91
CA TYR A 82 -17.35 10.07 8.90
C TYR A 82 -18.12 10.09 7.57
N ALA A 83 -19.45 9.99 7.58
CA ALA A 83 -20.25 10.06 6.37
C ALA A 83 -20.05 11.39 5.62
N ALA A 84 -19.89 12.50 6.34
CA ALA A 84 -19.52 13.79 5.73
C ALA A 84 -18.10 13.75 5.15
N VAL A 85 -17.11 13.30 5.92
CA VAL A 85 -15.71 13.22 5.48
C VAL A 85 -15.54 12.29 4.29
N LYS A 86 -16.26 11.17 4.23
CA LYS A 86 -16.29 10.24 3.10
C LYS A 86 -16.71 10.95 1.82
N ARG A 87 -17.76 11.79 1.85
CA ARG A 87 -18.14 12.61 0.68
C ARG A 87 -17.02 13.56 0.24
N ALA A 88 -16.29 14.16 1.17
CA ALA A 88 -15.17 15.02 0.84
C ALA A 88 -13.97 14.24 0.28
N ARG A 89 -13.70 13.03 0.79
CA ARG A 89 -12.71 12.09 0.26
C ARG A 89 -13.06 11.69 -1.17
N ASP A 90 -14.32 11.35 -1.45
CA ASP A 90 -14.76 10.93 -2.78
C ASP A 90 -14.60 12.06 -3.81
N ARG A 91 -14.86 13.32 -3.41
CA ARG A 91 -14.56 14.50 -4.24
C ARG A 91 -13.06 14.79 -4.38
N ARG A 92 -12.24 14.36 -3.42
CA ARG A 92 -10.78 14.44 -3.47
C ARG A 92 -10.21 13.38 -4.40
N GLU A 93 -10.88 12.26 -4.63
CA GLU A 93 -10.45 11.18 -5.53
C GLU A 93 -8.99 10.72 -5.25
N PRO A 94 -8.66 10.22 -4.04
CA PRO A 94 -7.38 9.55 -3.81
C PRO A 94 -7.28 8.31 -4.72
N LEU A 95 -6.06 7.83 -4.95
CA LEU A 95 -5.82 6.61 -5.72
C LEU A 95 -6.50 5.42 -5.03
N ASP A 96 -7.37 4.72 -5.74
CA ASP A 96 -8.22 3.67 -5.18
C ASP A 96 -7.77 2.29 -5.67
N LEU A 97 -6.69 1.79 -5.07
CA LEU A 97 -6.16 0.45 -5.35
C LEU A 97 -6.68 -0.56 -4.32
N ASP A 98 -7.17 -1.71 -4.79
CA ASP A 98 -7.53 -2.84 -3.93
C ASP A 98 -6.26 -3.58 -3.49
N LEU A 99 -5.70 -3.15 -2.36
CA LEU A 99 -4.58 -3.84 -1.71
C LEU A 99 -5.13 -4.79 -0.65
N ARG A 100 -5.24 -6.07 -1.00
CA ARG A 100 -5.64 -7.12 -0.06
C ARG A 100 -4.48 -7.49 0.85
N GLU A 101 -4.40 -6.83 1.99
CA GLU A 101 -3.44 -7.20 3.04
C GLU A 101 -3.76 -8.58 3.62
N ARG A 102 -2.73 -9.41 3.80
CA ARG A 102 -2.85 -10.74 4.41
C ARG A 102 -2.29 -10.72 5.82
N LYS A 103 -2.96 -11.42 6.73
CA LYS A 103 -2.54 -11.57 8.13
C LYS A 103 -2.21 -13.03 8.42
N ILE A 104 -1.00 -13.28 8.92
CA ILE A 104 -0.56 -14.59 9.39
C ILE A 104 -1.02 -14.74 10.84
N LEU A 105 -1.81 -15.77 11.12
CA LEU A 105 -2.16 -16.16 12.49
C LEU A 105 -1.19 -17.24 12.95
N LEU A 106 -0.55 -17.00 14.10
CA LEU A 106 0.41 -17.93 14.70
C LEU A 106 -0.26 -18.74 15.81
N LYS A 107 0.19 -19.99 15.97
CA LYS A 107 -0.09 -20.84 17.13
C LYS A 107 0.77 -20.42 18.32
N ALA A 108 0.48 -20.97 19.49
CA ALA A 108 1.23 -20.69 20.72
C ALA A 108 2.72 -21.08 20.64
N ASP A 109 3.07 -22.04 19.79
CA ASP A 109 4.46 -22.48 19.53
C ASP A 109 5.19 -21.61 18.49
N GLY A 110 4.55 -20.55 17.98
CA GLY A 110 5.12 -19.65 16.97
C GLY A 110 5.02 -20.15 15.53
N THR A 111 4.44 -21.34 15.29
CA THR A 111 4.17 -21.84 13.93
C THR A 111 2.92 -21.21 13.33
N VAL A 112 2.78 -21.23 12.01
CA VAL A 112 1.60 -20.69 11.32
C VAL A 112 0.40 -21.61 11.54
N ASP A 113 -0.71 -21.05 12.03
CA ASP A 113 -2.03 -21.70 12.04
C ASP A 113 -2.68 -21.57 10.66
N ARG A 114 -2.90 -20.33 10.21
CA ARG A 114 -3.53 -20.02 8.93
C ARG A 114 -3.18 -18.60 8.47
N VAL A 115 -3.39 -18.35 7.17
CA VAL A 115 -3.33 -17.01 6.58
C VAL A 115 -4.75 -16.55 6.27
N ILE A 116 -5.10 -15.33 6.67
CA ILE A 116 -6.42 -14.74 6.41
C ILE A 116 -6.28 -13.40 5.69
N VAL A 117 -7.30 -13.02 4.93
CA VAL A 117 -7.48 -11.65 4.44
C VAL A 117 -8.54 -11.02 5.32
N PRO A 118 -8.18 -10.13 6.28
CA PRO A 118 -9.16 -9.48 7.12
C PRO A 118 -10.08 -8.58 6.29
N GLU A 119 -11.34 -8.50 6.70
CA GLU A 119 -12.31 -7.61 6.08
C GLU A 119 -12.01 -6.15 6.42
N ARG A 120 -12.07 -5.28 5.41
CA ARG A 120 -11.90 -3.83 5.57
C ARG A 120 -13.25 -3.17 5.90
N LEU A 121 -13.62 -3.19 7.17
CA LEU A 121 -14.83 -2.58 7.71
C LEU A 121 -14.82 -1.04 7.65
N ASP A 122 -16.00 -0.41 7.67
CA ASP A 122 -16.15 1.06 7.72
C ASP A 122 -15.56 1.64 9.02
N ALA A 123 -15.57 0.90 10.13
CA ALA A 123 -14.86 1.28 11.36
C ALA A 123 -13.35 1.55 11.13
N HIS A 124 -12.69 0.78 10.24
CA HIS A 124 -11.28 1.02 9.89
C HIS A 124 -11.13 2.30 9.07
N ARG A 125 -11.98 2.48 8.06
CA ARG A 125 -11.98 3.64 7.16
C ARG A 125 -12.29 4.95 7.90
N LEU A 126 -13.16 4.88 8.91
CA LEU A 126 -13.48 6.01 9.79
C LEU A 126 -12.25 6.52 10.52
N ILE A 127 -11.51 5.63 11.17
CA ILE A 127 -10.27 6.01 11.86
C ILE A 127 -9.24 6.52 10.85
N GLU A 128 -9.06 5.83 9.73
CA GLU A 128 -8.13 6.23 8.66
C GLU A 128 -8.37 7.68 8.20
N GLU A 129 -9.60 8.05 7.83
CA GLU A 129 -9.89 9.39 7.34
C GLU A 129 -9.73 10.47 8.43
N PHE A 130 -10.11 10.19 9.69
CA PHE A 130 -9.86 11.14 10.78
C PHE A 130 -8.37 11.32 11.07
N MET A 131 -7.57 10.25 10.98
CA MET A 131 -6.12 10.36 11.11
C MET A 131 -5.52 11.16 9.96
N ILE A 132 -6.00 10.97 8.72
CA ILE A 132 -5.58 11.77 7.56
C ILE A 132 -5.89 13.25 7.77
N MET A 133 -7.09 13.59 8.25
CA MET A 133 -7.44 14.98 8.54
C MET A 133 -6.55 15.61 9.62
N ALA A 134 -6.26 14.87 10.68
CA ALA A 134 -5.35 15.31 11.74
C ALA A 134 -3.92 15.55 11.20
N ASN A 135 -3.44 14.65 10.34
CA ASN A 135 -2.14 14.76 9.67
C ASN A 135 -2.07 16.00 8.74
N VAL A 136 -3.14 16.29 7.99
CA VAL A 136 -3.24 17.51 7.16
C VAL A 136 -3.27 18.76 8.03
N ALA A 137 -4.04 18.77 9.12
CA ALA A 137 -4.10 19.87 10.07
C ALA A 137 -2.72 20.17 10.69
N ALA A 138 -1.94 19.13 11.02
CA ALA A 138 -0.59 19.29 11.54
C ALA A 138 0.33 19.98 10.53
N ALA A 139 0.32 19.51 9.28
CA ALA A 139 1.11 20.13 8.20
C ALA A 139 0.70 21.59 7.97
N GLU A 140 -0.59 21.89 7.92
CA GLU A 140 -1.08 23.27 7.76
C GLU A 140 -0.65 24.20 8.89
N THR A 141 -0.76 23.76 10.15
CA THR A 141 -0.36 24.57 11.31
C THR A 141 1.13 24.92 11.25
N LEU A 142 1.98 23.95 10.93
CA LEU A 142 3.44 24.15 10.91
C LEU A 142 3.88 25.01 9.73
N GLU A 143 3.28 24.83 8.55
CA GLU A 143 3.52 25.71 7.39
C GLU A 143 3.11 27.16 7.69
N GLN A 144 1.95 27.38 8.31
CA GLN A 144 1.48 28.73 8.67
C GLN A 144 2.40 29.40 9.70
N ALA A 145 2.90 28.62 10.67
CA ALA A 145 3.85 29.10 11.67
C ALA A 145 5.30 29.22 11.16
N LYS A 146 5.57 28.81 9.90
CA LYS A 146 6.90 28.74 9.29
C LYS A 146 7.90 27.93 10.13
N ILE A 147 7.42 26.88 10.80
CA ILE A 147 8.26 25.97 11.55
C ILE A 147 8.70 24.83 10.61
N PRO A 148 10.02 24.51 10.55
CA PRO A 148 10.49 23.36 9.79
C PRO A 148 9.78 22.06 10.23
N LEU A 149 9.42 21.23 9.26
CA LEU A 149 8.77 19.93 9.51
C LEU A 149 9.19 18.88 8.50
N ILE A 150 8.93 17.62 8.84
CA ILE A 150 9.06 16.49 7.94
C ILE A 150 7.69 16.17 7.35
N TYR A 151 7.61 16.19 6.03
CA TYR A 151 6.44 15.78 5.28
C TYR A 151 6.48 14.28 5.00
N ARG A 152 5.30 13.67 4.89
CA ARG A 152 5.14 12.37 4.24
C ARG A 152 4.70 12.66 2.81
N VAL A 153 5.62 12.50 1.89
CA VAL A 153 5.46 12.86 0.48
C VAL A 153 5.37 11.61 -0.37
N HIS A 154 4.67 11.73 -1.50
CA HIS A 154 4.53 10.66 -2.47
C HIS A 154 4.43 11.30 -3.83
N ASP A 155 5.50 11.22 -4.62
CA ASP A 155 5.57 11.89 -5.91
C ASP A 155 4.60 11.28 -6.93
N ALA A 156 4.38 11.98 -8.04
CA ALA A 156 3.73 11.42 -9.21
C ALA A 156 4.60 10.31 -9.82
N PRO A 157 3.98 9.32 -10.48
CA PRO A 157 4.69 8.33 -11.27
C PRO A 157 5.66 8.95 -12.29
N GLY A 158 6.85 8.37 -12.42
CA GLY A 158 7.83 8.79 -13.43
C GLY A 158 7.32 8.59 -14.86
N MET A 159 7.71 9.49 -15.77
CA MET A 159 7.18 9.51 -17.15
C MET A 159 7.41 8.22 -17.92
N GLU A 160 8.54 7.54 -17.71
CA GLU A 160 8.86 6.24 -18.31
C GLU A 160 7.85 5.17 -17.90
N LYS A 161 7.58 5.03 -16.60
CA LYS A 161 6.59 4.06 -16.08
C LYS A 161 5.18 4.36 -16.56
N VAL A 162 4.84 5.63 -16.71
CA VAL A 162 3.55 6.08 -17.24
C VAL A 162 3.44 5.76 -18.74
N GLN A 163 4.53 5.88 -19.49
CA GLN A 163 4.57 5.51 -20.89
C GLN A 163 4.37 4.01 -21.10
N ALA A 164 5.06 3.18 -20.30
CA ALA A 164 4.85 1.73 -20.31
C ALA A 164 3.39 1.35 -19.97
N LEU A 165 2.79 1.99 -18.95
CA LEU A 165 1.37 1.78 -18.62
C LEU A 165 0.46 2.14 -19.80
N ARG A 166 0.72 3.23 -20.52
CA ARG A 166 -0.08 3.63 -21.69
C ARG A 166 0.00 2.60 -22.81
N GLU A 167 1.19 2.09 -23.09
CA GLU A 167 1.41 1.08 -24.12
C GLU A 167 0.62 -0.19 -23.81
N LEU A 168 0.70 -0.67 -22.56
CA LEU A 168 -0.11 -1.79 -22.10
C LEU A 168 -1.61 -1.52 -22.24
N LEU A 169 -2.10 -0.38 -21.76
CA LEU A 169 -3.53 -0.04 -21.82
C LEU A 169 -4.02 0.10 -23.27
N ALA A 170 -3.18 0.60 -24.18
CA ALA A 170 -3.51 0.68 -25.60
C ALA A 170 -3.69 -0.71 -26.23
N THR A 171 -2.98 -1.74 -25.75
CA THR A 171 -3.21 -3.13 -26.17
C THR A 171 -4.58 -3.68 -25.74
N MET A 172 -5.27 -3.00 -24.83
CA MET A 172 -6.61 -3.32 -24.33
C MET A 172 -7.68 -2.35 -24.86
N ASP A 173 -7.33 -1.51 -25.84
CA ASP A 173 -8.19 -0.44 -26.36
C ASP A 173 -8.63 0.59 -25.27
N ILE A 174 -7.86 0.69 -24.18
CA ILE A 174 -8.08 1.64 -23.08
C ILE A 174 -7.21 2.89 -23.30
N ASN A 175 -7.86 4.05 -23.43
CA ASN A 175 -7.15 5.31 -23.64
C ASN A 175 -6.76 5.96 -22.30
N PHE A 176 -5.45 6.11 -22.08
CA PHE A 176 -4.91 6.91 -20.98
C PHE A 176 -4.41 8.26 -21.53
N ALA A 177 -5.12 9.35 -21.25
CA ALA A 177 -4.91 10.66 -21.87
C ALA A 177 -3.47 11.20 -21.72
N LYS A 178 -2.88 11.74 -22.79
CA LYS A 178 -1.48 12.26 -22.86
C LYS A 178 -1.29 13.66 -22.28
N GLN A 179 -2.37 14.38 -22.07
CA GLN A 179 -2.34 15.82 -21.80
C GLN A 179 -2.77 16.14 -20.37
N GLY A 180 -2.04 17.07 -19.75
CA GLY A 180 -2.33 17.60 -18.42
C GLY A 180 -1.46 17.02 -17.32
N ALA A 181 -1.52 17.65 -16.14
CA ALA A 181 -0.88 17.13 -14.94
C ALA A 181 -1.48 15.75 -14.59
N LEU A 182 -0.62 14.78 -14.28
CA LEU A 182 -1.07 13.48 -13.78
C LEU A 182 -1.89 13.67 -12.51
N ARG A 183 -3.04 13.01 -12.44
CA ARG A 183 -3.92 13.01 -11.27
C ARG A 183 -4.35 11.58 -10.95
N PRO A 184 -4.54 11.22 -9.67
CA PRO A 184 -5.04 9.90 -9.29
C PRO A 184 -6.36 9.53 -9.97
N ALA A 185 -7.26 10.50 -10.17
CA ALA A 185 -8.52 10.31 -10.88
C ALA A 185 -8.35 9.72 -12.30
N ALA A 186 -7.23 10.00 -12.99
CA ALA A 186 -6.95 9.37 -14.29
C ALA A 186 -6.71 7.86 -14.16
N PHE A 187 -6.02 7.42 -13.10
CA PHE A 187 -5.80 6.02 -12.80
C PHE A 187 -7.09 5.36 -12.32
N ASN A 188 -7.86 6.01 -11.45
CA ASN A 188 -9.14 5.50 -10.97
C ASN A 188 -10.13 5.24 -12.11
N ARG A 189 -10.16 6.11 -13.15
CA ARG A 189 -10.98 5.87 -14.35
C ARG A 189 -10.59 4.60 -15.09
N VAL A 190 -9.29 4.32 -15.21
CA VAL A 190 -8.81 3.08 -15.82
C VAL A 190 -9.20 1.88 -14.96
N LEU A 191 -8.97 1.94 -13.65
CA LEU A 191 -9.34 0.88 -12.70
C LEU A 191 -10.84 0.59 -12.75
N ALA A 192 -11.68 1.62 -12.82
CA ALA A 192 -13.13 1.48 -12.95
C ALA A 192 -13.56 0.86 -14.29
N GLN A 193 -12.85 1.13 -15.39
CA GLN A 193 -13.15 0.54 -16.70
C GLN A 193 -12.86 -0.96 -16.77
N VAL A 194 -11.86 -1.42 -16.03
CA VAL A 194 -11.45 -2.84 -16.01
C VAL A 194 -12.07 -3.64 -14.88
N ALA A 195 -12.76 -2.98 -13.94
CA ALA A 195 -13.35 -3.63 -12.77
C ALA A 195 -14.26 -4.80 -13.18
N GLY A 196 -13.99 -6.00 -12.65
CA GLY A 196 -14.74 -7.22 -12.96
C GLY A 196 -14.46 -7.85 -14.33
N SER A 197 -13.56 -7.26 -15.13
CA SER A 197 -13.07 -7.87 -16.37
C SER A 197 -11.95 -8.89 -16.12
N THR A 198 -11.53 -9.61 -17.15
CA THR A 198 -10.36 -10.49 -17.09
C THR A 198 -9.06 -9.73 -16.85
N GLU A 199 -9.00 -8.45 -17.25
CA GLU A 199 -7.81 -7.60 -17.18
C GLU A 199 -7.70 -6.84 -15.85
N ASP A 200 -8.75 -6.83 -15.03
CA ASP A 200 -8.89 -6.06 -13.79
C ASP A 200 -7.61 -6.11 -12.95
N ILE A 201 -7.18 -7.32 -12.66
CA ILE A 201 -6.11 -7.54 -11.72
C ILE A 201 -4.74 -7.27 -12.39
N LEU A 202 -4.58 -7.47 -13.71
CA LEU A 202 -3.33 -7.14 -14.41
C LEU A 202 -3.12 -5.64 -14.37
N VAL A 203 -4.16 -4.89 -14.71
CA VAL A 203 -4.13 -3.44 -14.70
C VAL A 203 -3.93 -2.89 -13.28
N ASN A 204 -4.58 -3.44 -12.25
CA ASN A 204 -4.32 -3.07 -10.85
C ASN A 204 -2.84 -3.25 -10.46
N GLU A 205 -2.23 -4.39 -10.79
CA GLU A 205 -0.81 -4.67 -10.50
C GLU A 205 0.13 -3.71 -11.23
N VAL A 206 -0.12 -3.43 -12.51
CA VAL A 206 0.72 -2.53 -13.30
C VAL A 206 0.56 -1.09 -12.81
N VAL A 207 -0.67 -0.63 -12.54
CA VAL A 207 -0.92 0.69 -11.95
C VAL A 207 -0.21 0.86 -10.62
N LEU A 208 -0.23 -0.16 -9.74
CA LEU A 208 0.51 -0.16 -8.48
C LEU A 208 2.03 -0.02 -8.72
N ARG A 209 2.61 -0.78 -9.66
CA ARG A 209 4.05 -0.72 -9.98
C ARG A 209 4.48 0.59 -10.65
N THR A 210 3.55 1.26 -11.32
CA THR A 210 3.74 2.58 -11.90
C THR A 210 3.91 3.65 -10.82
N GLN A 211 3.33 3.47 -9.62
CA GLN A 211 3.41 4.45 -8.55
C GLN A 211 4.86 4.68 -8.05
N ALA A 212 5.10 5.90 -7.58
CA ALA A 212 6.30 6.22 -6.81
C ALA A 212 6.19 5.63 -5.40
N GLN A 213 7.31 5.45 -4.71
CA GLN A 213 7.29 5.09 -3.30
C GLN A 213 7.10 6.35 -2.47
N ALA A 214 6.28 6.30 -1.41
CA ALA A 214 6.22 7.40 -0.45
C ALA A 214 7.49 7.44 0.41
N GLU A 215 7.92 8.64 0.76
CA GLU A 215 9.10 8.87 1.59
C GLU A 215 8.89 10.01 2.59
N TYR A 216 9.84 10.16 3.51
CA TYR A 216 9.90 11.34 4.37
C TYR A 216 10.88 12.34 3.77
N ALA A 217 10.45 13.59 3.65
CA ALA A 217 11.27 14.69 3.13
C ALA A 217 11.05 15.98 3.92
N SER A 218 12.04 16.87 3.93
CA SER A 218 11.91 18.24 4.46
C SER A 218 11.22 19.19 3.46
N GLU A 219 11.21 18.84 2.18
CA GLU A 219 10.51 19.57 1.12
C GLU A 219 9.11 19.01 0.87
N ASN A 220 8.16 19.90 0.55
CA ASN A 220 6.79 19.51 0.24
C ASN A 220 6.52 19.56 -1.26
N TYR A 221 6.43 18.38 -1.87
CA TYR A 221 5.96 18.20 -3.25
C TYR A 221 4.60 17.46 -3.31
N GLY A 222 3.91 17.36 -2.17
CA GLY A 222 2.58 16.77 -2.05
C GLY A 222 2.57 15.25 -1.88
N HIS A 223 1.36 14.70 -1.85
CA HIS A 223 1.11 13.27 -1.71
C HIS A 223 0.13 12.81 -2.79
N PHE A 224 0.67 12.34 -3.91
CA PHE A 224 -0.08 11.93 -5.10
C PHE A 224 -1.11 10.85 -4.76
N GLY A 225 -0.73 9.76 -4.08
CA GLY A 225 -1.68 8.68 -3.75
C GLY A 225 -2.90 9.10 -2.94
N LEU A 226 -2.78 10.11 -2.06
CA LEU A 226 -3.89 10.64 -1.26
C LEU A 226 -4.59 11.83 -1.93
N ASN A 227 -4.06 12.31 -3.06
CA ASN A 227 -4.40 13.57 -3.70
C ASN A 227 -4.40 14.78 -2.74
N LEU A 228 -3.35 14.91 -1.94
CA LEU A 228 -3.17 15.98 -0.96
C LEU A 228 -1.99 16.87 -1.30
N ARG A 229 -2.15 18.18 -1.13
CA ARG A 229 -1.09 19.18 -1.36
C ARG A 229 -0.02 19.20 -0.26
N ARG A 230 -0.34 18.69 0.91
CA ARG A 230 0.51 18.67 2.10
C ARG A 230 0.03 17.55 3.01
N TYR A 231 0.98 16.81 3.57
CA TYR A 231 0.69 15.71 4.45
C TYR A 231 1.90 15.44 5.34
N ALA A 232 1.68 15.34 6.65
CA ALA A 232 2.71 15.01 7.62
C ALA A 232 2.14 14.01 8.61
N HIS A 233 2.89 12.95 8.94
CA HIS A 233 2.44 12.00 9.94
C HIS A 233 2.50 12.63 11.34
N PHE A 234 1.36 12.62 12.04
CA PHE A 234 1.19 13.17 13.39
C PHE A 234 0.62 12.14 14.38
N THR A 235 -0.09 11.13 13.88
CA THR A 235 -1.02 10.28 14.65
C THR A 235 -0.42 9.03 15.27
N SER A 236 0.90 8.80 15.17
CA SER A 236 1.56 7.60 15.73
C SER A 236 2.98 7.83 16.28
N PRO A 237 3.19 8.80 17.19
CA PRO A 237 4.52 9.12 17.75
C PRO A 237 5.15 8.01 18.59
N ILE A 238 4.38 7.00 19.00
CA ILE A 238 4.91 5.85 19.77
C ILE A 238 5.75 4.91 18.88
N ARG A 239 5.49 4.89 17.57
CA ARG A 239 6.08 3.92 16.62
C ARG A 239 6.75 4.55 15.41
N ARG A 240 6.62 5.87 15.21
CA ARG A 240 7.24 6.61 14.11
C ARG A 240 7.94 7.86 14.63
N TYR A 241 9.22 8.02 14.28
CA TYR A 241 10.03 9.13 14.74
C TYR A 241 9.64 10.46 14.06
N ALA A 242 9.17 10.41 12.81
CA ALA A 242 8.63 11.58 12.10
C ALA A 242 7.48 12.24 12.89
N ASP A 243 6.52 11.44 13.39
CA ASP A 243 5.42 11.94 14.20
C ASP A 243 5.89 12.59 15.50
N LEU A 244 6.95 12.08 16.12
CA LEU A 244 7.54 12.66 17.33
C LEU A 244 8.13 14.05 17.04
N LEU A 245 8.82 14.22 15.91
CA LEU A 245 9.33 15.52 15.47
C LEU A 245 8.20 16.49 15.14
N VAL A 246 7.14 16.03 14.47
CA VAL A 246 5.94 16.82 14.21
C VAL A 246 5.27 17.26 15.52
N HIS A 247 5.20 16.38 16.53
CA HIS A 247 4.69 16.75 17.87
C HIS A 247 5.52 17.88 18.50
N ARG A 248 6.85 17.76 18.48
CA ARG A 248 7.76 18.81 18.99
C ARG A 248 7.59 20.13 18.22
N ALA A 249 7.48 20.05 16.90
CA ALA A 249 7.24 21.22 16.05
C ALA A 249 5.91 21.90 16.40
N LEU A 250 4.84 21.13 16.65
CA LEU A 250 3.52 21.66 17.02
C LEU A 250 3.54 22.30 18.41
N ILE A 251 4.23 21.69 19.37
CA ILE A 251 4.40 22.27 20.72
C ILE A 251 5.03 23.65 20.62
N ARG A 252 6.07 23.80 19.78
CA ARG A 252 6.70 25.10 19.52
C ARG A 252 5.75 26.06 18.80
N ALA A 253 5.19 25.65 17.66
CA ALA A 253 4.34 26.48 16.82
C ALA A 253 3.13 27.04 17.57
N CYS A 254 2.50 26.22 18.41
CA CYS A 254 1.31 26.58 19.17
C CYS A 254 1.62 27.06 20.60
N ARG A 255 2.91 27.23 20.97
CA ARG A 255 3.36 27.67 22.30
C ARG A 255 2.77 26.84 23.45
N LEU A 256 2.80 25.53 23.32
CA LEU A 256 2.20 24.59 24.27
C LEU A 256 3.12 24.23 25.46
N GLY A 257 4.13 25.06 25.76
CA GLY A 257 5.11 24.85 26.83
C GLY A 257 6.35 24.06 26.39
N ASP A 258 7.01 23.41 27.35
CA ASP A 258 8.33 22.79 27.17
C ASP A 258 8.35 21.61 26.19
N GLY A 259 9.52 21.28 25.64
CA GLY A 259 9.70 20.14 24.73
C GLY A 259 9.28 20.44 23.28
N GLY A 260 9.25 21.72 22.91
CA GLY A 260 9.16 22.15 21.53
C GLY A 260 10.41 21.78 20.72
N LEU A 261 10.31 21.83 19.39
CA LEU A 261 11.44 21.61 18.50
C LEU A 261 12.54 22.66 18.78
N ALA A 262 13.78 22.23 18.85
CA ALA A 262 14.92 23.09 19.14
C ALA A 262 15.22 24.04 17.98
N ASP A 263 15.88 25.16 18.24
CA ASP A 263 16.22 26.16 17.20
C ASP A 263 17.27 25.65 16.22
N GLU A 264 18.11 24.71 16.68
CA GLU A 264 19.19 24.09 15.91
C GLU A 264 18.68 23.08 14.87
N GLU A 265 17.40 22.67 14.97
CA GLU A 265 16.74 21.78 14.01
C GLU A 265 16.37 22.53 12.73
N THR A 266 17.40 22.83 11.94
CA THR A 266 17.27 23.48 10.63
C THR A 266 16.66 22.55 9.59
N GLY A 267 16.19 23.11 8.47
CA GLY A 267 15.71 22.31 7.34
C GLY A 267 16.74 21.30 6.79
N ALA A 268 18.04 21.60 6.93
CA ALA A 268 19.12 20.68 6.54
C ALA A 268 19.23 19.47 7.49
N HIS A 269 19.22 19.69 8.81
CA HIS A 269 19.21 18.59 9.79
C HIS A 269 17.95 17.72 9.67
N LEU A 270 16.80 18.34 9.39
CA LEU A 270 15.57 17.59 9.12
C LEU A 270 15.64 16.78 7.83
N ALA A 271 16.36 17.23 6.80
CA ALA A 271 16.55 16.47 5.57
C ALA A 271 17.35 15.18 5.83
N GLU A 272 18.46 15.27 6.57
CA GLU A 272 19.26 14.11 6.98
C GLU A 272 18.44 13.14 7.83
N THR A 273 17.68 13.68 8.78
CA THR A 273 16.80 12.89 9.64
C THR A 273 15.68 12.20 8.84
N ALA A 274 15.08 12.89 7.88
CA ALA A 274 14.04 12.35 7.01
C ALA A 274 14.57 11.19 6.14
N GLN A 275 15.80 11.33 5.63
CA GLN A 275 16.48 10.25 4.92
C GLN A 275 16.69 9.03 5.83
N ALA A 276 17.22 9.23 7.04
CA ALA A 276 17.43 8.15 8.01
C ALA A 276 16.13 7.42 8.39
N ILE A 277 15.01 8.16 8.55
CA ILE A 277 13.68 7.57 8.80
C ILE A 277 13.24 6.73 7.59
N SER A 278 13.40 7.23 6.38
CA SER A 278 13.03 6.51 5.14
C SER A 278 13.85 5.24 4.94
N ASP A 279 15.16 5.28 5.23
CA ASP A 279 16.03 4.10 5.22
C ASP A 279 15.62 3.06 6.27
N ALA A 280 15.28 3.51 7.48
CA ALA A 280 14.80 2.63 8.53
C ALA A 280 13.45 1.99 8.20
N GLU A 281 12.53 2.74 7.56
CA GLU A 281 11.25 2.22 7.04
C GLU A 281 11.48 1.12 6.00
N ARG A 282 12.32 1.37 4.99
CA ARG A 282 12.66 0.37 3.96
C ARG A 282 13.26 -0.91 4.57
N ARG A 283 14.19 -0.77 5.52
CA ARG A 283 14.81 -1.91 6.20
C ARG A 283 13.79 -2.70 7.03
N ALA A 284 12.89 -2.02 7.74
CA ALA A 284 11.84 -2.68 8.52
C ALA A 284 10.86 -3.45 7.62
N MET A 285 10.42 -2.84 6.50
CA MET A 285 9.56 -3.49 5.51
C MET A 285 10.22 -4.73 4.90
N ALA A 286 11.52 -4.65 4.57
CA ALA A 286 12.27 -5.79 4.03
C ALA A 286 12.34 -6.96 5.04
N ALA A 287 12.63 -6.66 6.31
CA ALA A 287 12.69 -7.66 7.37
C ALA A 287 11.31 -8.30 7.67
N GLU A 288 10.24 -7.51 7.66
CA GLU A 288 8.86 -8.01 7.83
C GLU A 288 8.48 -8.95 6.68
N ARG A 289 8.76 -8.54 5.44
CA ARG A 289 8.52 -9.37 4.25
C ARG A 289 9.31 -10.68 4.32
N GLU A 290 10.60 -10.63 4.59
CA GLU A 290 11.44 -11.82 4.70
C GLU A 290 10.95 -12.77 5.80
N THR A 291 10.52 -12.22 6.94
CA THR A 291 9.95 -13.02 8.04
C THR A 291 8.65 -13.70 7.61
N ALA A 292 7.75 -12.97 6.95
CA ALA A 292 6.51 -13.53 6.42
C ALA A 292 6.77 -14.63 5.40
N ASP A 293 7.70 -14.41 4.46
CA ASP A 293 8.09 -15.37 3.43
C ASP A 293 8.63 -16.67 4.06
N ARG A 294 9.50 -16.56 5.08
CA ARG A 294 10.02 -17.72 5.83
C ARG A 294 8.94 -18.48 6.60
N LEU A 295 8.02 -17.77 7.26
CA LEU A 295 6.91 -18.38 8.00
C LEU A 295 5.95 -19.12 7.06
N ILE A 296 5.60 -18.51 5.93
CA ILE A 296 4.71 -19.12 4.94
C ILE A 296 5.41 -20.30 4.24
N ALA A 297 6.70 -20.19 3.93
CA ALA A 297 7.47 -21.31 3.38
C ALA A 297 7.54 -22.48 4.35
N ARG A 298 7.71 -22.23 5.66
CA ARG A 298 7.63 -23.28 6.69
C ARG A 298 6.24 -23.94 6.72
N PHE A 299 5.19 -23.15 6.66
CA PHE A 299 3.80 -23.63 6.63
C PHE A 299 3.51 -24.51 5.40
N LEU A 300 4.07 -24.15 4.25
CA LEU A 300 3.87 -24.89 2.99
C LEU A 300 4.81 -26.08 2.81
N ALA A 301 5.89 -26.20 3.59
CA ALA A 301 6.82 -27.32 3.51
C ALA A 301 6.16 -28.67 3.80
N GLU A 302 5.14 -28.71 4.64
CA GLU A 302 4.34 -29.91 4.92
C GLU A 302 3.38 -30.28 3.78
N ARG A 303 3.26 -29.42 2.75
CA ARG A 303 2.36 -29.56 1.60
C ARG A 303 3.10 -29.68 0.27
N VAL A 304 4.38 -30.04 0.29
CA VAL A 304 5.12 -30.34 -0.95
C VAL A 304 4.42 -31.48 -1.70
N GLY A 305 4.25 -31.32 -3.00
CA GLY A 305 3.46 -32.19 -3.88
C GLY A 305 2.00 -31.75 -4.05
N ALA A 306 1.47 -30.89 -3.18
CA ALA A 306 0.11 -30.38 -3.30
C ALA A 306 -0.04 -29.38 -4.45
N THR A 307 -1.27 -29.27 -4.96
CA THR A 307 -1.65 -28.35 -6.03
C THR A 307 -2.36 -27.13 -5.45
N PHE A 308 -2.06 -25.96 -6.00
CA PHE A 308 -2.60 -24.68 -5.56
C PHE A 308 -3.04 -23.84 -6.77
N GLU A 309 -4.06 -23.02 -6.57
CA GLU A 309 -4.35 -21.92 -7.48
C GLU A 309 -3.42 -20.74 -7.17
N GLY A 310 -2.78 -20.23 -8.21
CA GLY A 310 -1.92 -19.08 -8.14
C GLY A 310 -2.17 -18.12 -9.30
N ARG A 311 -1.48 -17.00 -9.21
CA ARG A 311 -1.49 -15.95 -10.22
C ARG A 311 -0.07 -15.60 -10.58
N VAL A 312 0.23 -15.43 -11.87
CA VAL A 312 1.53 -14.91 -12.30
C VAL A 312 1.71 -13.50 -11.74
N SER A 313 2.60 -13.34 -10.76
CA SER A 313 2.95 -12.07 -10.12
C SER A 313 4.18 -11.44 -10.74
N GLY A 314 4.95 -12.16 -11.53
CA GLY A 314 6.11 -11.63 -12.23
C GLY A 314 6.53 -12.51 -13.38
N VAL A 315 7.13 -11.91 -14.39
CA VAL A 315 7.64 -12.59 -15.56
C VAL A 315 9.06 -12.11 -15.80
N THR A 316 9.97 -13.06 -15.99
CA THR A 316 11.38 -12.79 -16.31
C THR A 316 11.86 -13.75 -17.39
N ARG A 317 13.06 -13.53 -17.90
CA ARG A 317 13.72 -14.46 -18.84
C ARG A 317 13.98 -15.84 -18.23
N SER A 318 14.10 -15.94 -16.90
CA SER A 318 14.39 -17.20 -16.21
C SER A 318 13.15 -17.99 -15.84
N GLY A 319 11.96 -17.38 -15.85
CA GLY A 319 10.72 -18.06 -15.48
C GLY A 319 9.59 -17.13 -15.03
N LEU A 320 8.66 -17.70 -14.27
CA LEU A 320 7.50 -17.01 -13.73
C LEU A 320 7.60 -16.93 -12.21
N PHE A 321 7.20 -15.79 -11.64
CA PHE A 321 6.81 -15.71 -10.24
C PHE A 321 5.32 -15.94 -10.15
N VAL A 322 4.89 -16.85 -9.30
CA VAL A 322 3.49 -17.20 -9.07
C VAL A 322 3.16 -16.93 -7.61
N ARG A 323 2.16 -16.07 -7.40
CA ARG A 323 1.59 -15.78 -6.08
C ARG A 323 0.39 -16.67 -5.81
N LEU A 324 0.42 -17.44 -4.74
CA LEU A 324 -0.71 -18.28 -4.34
C LEU A 324 -1.91 -17.44 -3.92
N ARG A 325 -3.11 -17.87 -4.31
CA ARG A 325 -4.36 -17.15 -4.03
C ARG A 325 -4.61 -17.00 -2.53
N ASP A 326 -4.56 -18.11 -1.80
CA ASP A 326 -4.98 -18.17 -0.39
C ASP A 326 -3.92 -17.59 0.55
N THR A 327 -2.69 -18.07 0.45
CA THR A 327 -1.60 -17.69 1.36
C THR A 327 -0.86 -16.42 0.92
N GLY A 328 -0.94 -16.05 -0.36
CA GLY A 328 -0.15 -14.95 -0.91
C GLY A 328 1.33 -15.22 -1.07
N ALA A 329 1.76 -16.46 -0.84
CA ALA A 329 3.15 -16.86 -0.99
C ALA A 329 3.58 -16.67 -2.45
N ASP A 330 4.70 -15.99 -2.68
CA ASP A 330 5.35 -15.95 -3.97
C ASP A 330 6.29 -17.16 -4.11
N GLY A 331 6.25 -17.82 -5.25
CA GLY A 331 7.22 -18.86 -5.59
C GLY A 331 7.59 -18.80 -7.06
N PHE A 332 8.65 -19.53 -7.41
CA PHE A 332 9.26 -19.44 -8.72
C PHE A 332 9.00 -20.70 -9.55
N VAL A 333 8.60 -20.51 -10.80
CA VAL A 333 8.47 -21.55 -11.82
C VAL A 333 9.59 -21.35 -12.84
N PRO A 334 10.60 -22.22 -12.89
CA PRO A 334 11.66 -22.12 -13.90
C PRO A 334 11.10 -22.28 -15.31
N VAL A 335 11.59 -21.48 -16.26
CA VAL A 335 11.17 -21.53 -17.68
C VAL A 335 11.30 -22.93 -18.29
N ALA A 336 12.30 -23.70 -17.86
CA ALA A 336 12.54 -25.08 -18.32
C ALA A 336 11.41 -26.05 -17.96
N THR A 337 10.50 -25.68 -17.05
CA THR A 337 9.37 -26.50 -16.61
C THR A 337 8.05 -26.12 -17.29
N LEU A 338 8.02 -25.06 -18.11
CA LEU A 338 6.78 -24.53 -18.70
C LEU A 338 6.28 -25.31 -19.93
N GLY A 339 7.11 -26.17 -20.51
CA GLY A 339 6.77 -26.97 -21.68
C GLY A 339 8.01 -27.47 -22.43
N GLN A 340 7.79 -28.12 -23.58
CA GLN A 340 8.86 -28.66 -24.43
C GLN A 340 9.30 -27.71 -25.55
N GLU A 341 9.04 -26.42 -25.42
CA GLU A 341 9.43 -25.40 -26.38
C GLU A 341 10.25 -24.27 -25.75
N TYR A 342 10.87 -23.46 -26.61
CA TYR A 342 11.54 -22.24 -26.16
C TYR A 342 10.51 -21.14 -25.90
N PHE A 343 10.57 -20.57 -24.70
CA PHE A 343 9.77 -19.40 -24.34
C PHE A 343 10.62 -18.13 -24.42
N ARG A 344 10.13 -17.14 -25.17
CA ARG A 344 10.73 -15.82 -25.27
C ARG A 344 10.07 -14.86 -24.29
N HIS A 345 10.88 -14.10 -23.58
CA HIS A 345 10.40 -13.01 -22.72
C HIS A 345 10.05 -11.79 -23.56
N ASP A 346 8.80 -11.37 -23.46
CA ASP A 346 8.28 -10.11 -23.96
C ASP A 346 8.17 -9.13 -22.78
N GLU A 347 9.12 -8.21 -22.70
CA GLU A 347 9.21 -7.23 -21.61
C GLU A 347 8.08 -6.18 -21.70
N GLU A 348 7.63 -5.84 -22.90
CA GLU A 348 6.59 -4.83 -23.15
C GLU A 348 5.22 -5.34 -22.72
N HIS A 349 4.96 -6.63 -22.94
CA HIS A 349 3.68 -7.26 -22.62
C HIS A 349 3.71 -8.04 -21.30
N HIS A 350 4.83 -8.04 -20.59
CA HIS A 350 5.06 -8.82 -19.37
C HIS A 350 4.67 -10.29 -19.55
N ALA A 351 5.17 -10.95 -20.59
CA ALA A 351 4.76 -12.31 -20.96
C ALA A 351 5.94 -13.22 -21.34
N LEU A 352 5.79 -14.53 -21.10
CA LEU A 352 6.62 -15.57 -21.70
C LEU A 352 5.81 -16.26 -22.81
N VAL A 353 6.31 -16.21 -24.03
CA VAL A 353 5.61 -16.69 -25.23
C VAL A 353 6.38 -17.85 -25.87
N GLY A 354 5.72 -18.98 -26.08
CA GLY A 354 6.27 -20.12 -26.78
C GLY A 354 6.54 -19.79 -28.26
N GLU A 355 7.74 -20.06 -28.74
CA GLU A 355 8.15 -19.77 -30.12
C GLU A 355 7.39 -20.58 -31.17
N ARG A 356 6.95 -21.81 -30.83
CA ARG A 356 6.28 -22.71 -31.78
C ARG A 356 4.77 -22.57 -31.67
N SER A 357 4.23 -22.59 -30.45
CA SER A 357 2.78 -22.57 -30.23
C SER A 357 2.19 -21.16 -30.27
N GLY A 358 2.97 -20.14 -29.95
CA GLY A 358 2.48 -18.79 -29.67
C GLY A 358 1.64 -18.69 -28.39
N ALA A 359 1.49 -19.79 -27.64
CA ALA A 359 0.86 -19.81 -26.33
C ALA A 359 1.84 -19.40 -25.25
N GLY A 360 1.36 -18.86 -24.14
CA GLY A 360 2.23 -18.32 -23.12
C GLY A 360 1.53 -18.01 -21.81
N TYR A 361 2.30 -17.38 -20.94
CA TYR A 361 1.87 -16.93 -19.62
C TYR A 361 2.17 -15.45 -19.50
N GLN A 362 1.16 -14.66 -19.18
CA GLN A 362 1.28 -13.23 -18.99
C GLN A 362 1.18 -12.88 -17.51
N LEU A 363 1.75 -11.74 -17.11
CA LEU A 363 1.50 -11.15 -15.81
C LEU A 363 -0.01 -11.13 -15.56
N GLY A 364 -0.40 -11.65 -14.42
CA GLY A 364 -1.78 -11.70 -14.00
C GLY A 364 -2.61 -12.89 -14.44
N ASP A 365 -2.05 -13.79 -15.26
CA ASP A 365 -2.73 -15.05 -15.56
C ASP A 365 -2.98 -15.87 -14.29
N THR A 366 -4.18 -16.45 -14.21
CA THR A 366 -4.48 -17.48 -13.21
C THR A 366 -3.94 -18.81 -13.70
N VAL A 367 -3.16 -19.48 -12.87
CA VAL A 367 -2.47 -20.74 -13.17
C VAL A 367 -2.67 -21.75 -12.03
N SER A 368 -2.71 -23.03 -12.38
CA SER A 368 -2.65 -24.11 -11.40
C SER A 368 -1.20 -24.54 -11.27
N VAL A 369 -0.69 -24.60 -10.05
CA VAL A 369 0.72 -24.93 -9.77
C VAL A 369 0.85 -26.04 -8.74
N ARG A 370 1.85 -26.91 -8.92
CA ARG A 370 2.27 -27.90 -7.93
C ARG A 370 3.46 -27.39 -7.16
N LEU A 371 3.42 -27.46 -5.83
CA LEU A 371 4.59 -27.17 -4.99
C LEU A 371 5.61 -28.30 -5.11
N VAL A 372 6.77 -28.01 -5.69
CA VAL A 372 7.86 -28.99 -5.87
C VAL A 372 8.82 -28.95 -4.70
N GLU A 373 9.05 -27.76 -4.15
CA GLU A 373 10.05 -27.56 -3.11
C GLU A 373 9.72 -26.32 -2.28
N ALA A 374 9.95 -26.41 -0.98
CA ALA A 374 9.88 -25.28 -0.06
C ALA A 374 11.15 -25.24 0.79
N ILE A 375 11.80 -24.09 0.85
CA ILE A 375 13.03 -23.86 1.62
C ILE A 375 12.73 -22.79 2.69
N PRO A 376 12.30 -23.20 3.90
CA PRO A 376 11.86 -22.27 4.94
C PRO A 376 12.92 -21.25 5.36
N THR A 377 14.18 -21.64 5.42
CA THR A 377 15.30 -20.76 5.80
C THR A 377 15.53 -19.63 4.80
N ALA A 378 15.24 -19.87 3.52
CA ALA A 378 15.34 -18.89 2.45
C ALA A 378 14.02 -18.17 2.16
N GLY A 379 12.91 -18.59 2.78
CA GLY A 379 11.57 -18.09 2.42
C GLY A 379 11.18 -18.40 0.96
N ALA A 380 11.78 -19.43 0.36
CA ALA A 380 11.66 -19.69 -1.07
C ALA A 380 10.75 -20.89 -1.35
N LEU A 381 9.95 -20.76 -2.42
CA LEU A 381 9.07 -21.80 -2.93
C LEU A 381 9.36 -22.03 -4.41
N ARG A 382 9.38 -23.30 -4.83
CA ARG A 382 9.49 -23.70 -6.23
C ARG A 382 8.23 -24.41 -6.67
N PHE A 383 7.72 -23.98 -7.81
CA PHE A 383 6.51 -24.49 -8.40
C PHE A 383 6.78 -25.11 -9.78
N GLU A 384 5.88 -26.00 -10.17
CA GLU A 384 5.70 -26.48 -11.54
C GLU A 384 4.30 -26.06 -11.98
N VAL A 385 4.15 -25.50 -13.19
CA VAL A 385 2.84 -25.12 -13.72
C VAL A 385 2.16 -26.37 -14.30
N LEU A 386 0.89 -26.57 -13.93
CA LEU A 386 0.05 -27.67 -14.40
C LEU A 386 -0.96 -27.23 -15.49
N SER A 387 -1.27 -25.94 -15.54
CA SER A 387 -2.20 -25.37 -16.53
C SER A 387 -1.48 -25.02 -17.82
N ASP A 388 -2.06 -25.34 -18.97
CA ASP A 388 -1.49 -24.97 -20.27
C ASP A 388 -1.41 -23.44 -20.45
N GLY A 389 -0.39 -23.00 -21.19
CA GLY A 389 -0.25 -21.62 -21.65
C GLY A 389 -1.43 -21.23 -22.54
N LYS A 390 -1.90 -19.99 -22.40
CA LYS A 390 -3.02 -19.49 -23.21
C LYS A 390 -2.50 -18.87 -24.51
N PRO A 391 -3.29 -18.93 -25.60
CA PRO A 391 -2.95 -18.18 -26.80
C PRO A 391 -3.01 -16.68 -26.49
N LEU A 392 -1.86 -16.01 -26.56
CA LEU A 392 -1.77 -14.57 -26.28
C LEU A 392 -2.31 -13.79 -27.49
N ARG A 393 -3.63 -13.54 -27.45
CA ARG A 393 -4.40 -12.76 -28.43
C ARG A 393 -3.92 -11.30 -28.45
N ARG A 394 -2.81 -11.01 -29.15
CA ARG A 394 -2.49 -9.75 -29.88
C ARG A 394 -1.01 -9.60 -30.28
N LEU A 395 -0.12 -10.44 -29.77
CA LEU A 395 1.32 -10.41 -30.12
C LEU A 395 1.62 -10.82 -31.58
N ALA A 396 0.69 -11.51 -32.22
CA ALA A 396 0.87 -12.04 -33.58
C ALA A 396 0.82 -10.99 -34.71
N LYS A 397 0.51 -9.72 -34.45
CA LYS A 397 0.44 -8.67 -35.51
C LYS A 397 1.72 -7.85 -35.70
N GLY A 398 2.75 -8.05 -34.88
CA GLY A 398 4.09 -7.53 -35.13
C GLY A 398 4.87 -8.51 -36.00
N ARG A 399 4.89 -8.31 -37.32
CA ARG A 399 5.83 -9.01 -38.22
C ARG A 399 7.22 -9.00 -37.58
N LEU A 400 7.74 -10.18 -37.22
CA LEU A 400 9.16 -10.45 -37.01
C LEU A 400 9.92 -9.86 -38.21
N ARG A 401 10.43 -8.63 -38.09
CA ARG A 401 11.38 -8.08 -39.05
C ARG A 401 12.69 -8.83 -38.84
N THR A 402 12.87 -9.91 -39.57
CA THR A 402 14.19 -10.49 -39.84
C THR A 402 15.15 -9.36 -40.23
N PRO A 403 16.33 -9.24 -39.60
CA PRO A 403 17.30 -8.23 -39.99
C PRO A 403 17.73 -8.51 -41.44
N ARG A 404 17.43 -7.60 -42.36
CA ARG A 404 17.94 -7.67 -43.74
C ARG A 404 19.47 -7.54 -43.68
N ARG A 405 20.17 -8.61 -44.04
CA ARG A 405 21.62 -8.61 -44.29
C ARG A 405 22.00 -7.44 -45.21
N PRO A 406 23.05 -6.65 -44.89
CA PRO A 406 23.50 -5.61 -45.80
C PRO A 406 24.08 -6.25 -47.06
N ARG A 407 23.52 -5.88 -48.23
CA ARG A 407 24.08 -6.24 -49.54
C ARG A 407 25.42 -5.52 -49.71
N ARG A 408 26.50 -6.28 -49.92
CA ARG A 408 27.80 -5.76 -50.36
C ARG A 408 27.65 -4.99 -51.68
N PRO A 409 28.31 -3.84 -51.86
CA PRO A 409 28.36 -3.17 -53.15
C PRO A 409 29.28 -3.97 -54.08
N GLY A 410 28.73 -4.38 -55.23
CA GLY A 410 29.48 -4.99 -56.31
C GLY A 410 30.35 -3.95 -57.01
N ARG A 411 31.61 -4.29 -57.22
CA ARG A 411 32.54 -3.59 -58.11
C ARG A 411 31.99 -3.58 -59.54
N ARG A 412 31.99 -2.42 -60.18
CA ARG A 412 32.46 -2.21 -61.55
C ARG A 412 32.91 -0.78 -61.72
#